data_AF-A0A660MIA5-F1
#
_entry.id   AF-A0A660MIA5-F1
#
_cell.length_a   1.000
_cell.length_b   1.000
_cell.length_c   1.000
_cell.angle_alpha   90.00
_cell.angle_beta   90.00
_cell.angle_gamma   90.00
#
_symmetry.space_group_name_H-M   'P 1'
#
loop_
_entity.id
_entity.type
_entity.pdbx_description
1 polymer ?
#
loop_
_entity_poly.entity_id
_entity_poly.type
_entity_poly.pdbx_seq_one_letter_code
_entity_poly.pdbx_strand_id
1 'polypeptide(L)'
;MFEFMGCAIAVPPEQMSAIVRTESSAHPFAIGVVGGRLSRQPQSLVEAVTTVKLLRKGNFNYSVGMAQVNQVNFSAYQLHEGNMFDPCTNLH
;
A
#
# COMPACT_ATOMS: atom_id res chain seq x y z
N MET A 1 -13.38 -9.55 15.03
CA MET A 1 -12.27 -8.77 14.45
C MET A 1 -11.03 -9.62 14.60
N PHE A 2 -10.31 -9.84 13.51
CA PHE A 2 -9.12 -10.69 13.51
C PHE A 2 -7.86 -9.83 13.66
N GLU A 3 -6.73 -10.46 13.95
CA GLU A 3 -5.43 -9.81 14.05
C GLU A 3 -4.46 -10.43 13.04
N PHE A 4 -3.69 -9.58 12.34
CA PHE A 4 -2.62 -10.01 11.46
C PHE A 4 -1.49 -8.98 11.49
N MET A 5 -0.27 -9.43 11.74
CA MET A 5 0.92 -8.56 11.87
C MET A 5 0.76 -7.44 12.92
N GLY A 6 0.01 -7.70 13.99
CA GLY A 6 -0.26 -6.70 15.04
C GLY A 6 -1.32 -5.65 14.65
N CYS A 7 -1.99 -5.82 13.51
CA CYS A 7 -3.04 -4.93 13.04
C CYS A 7 -4.40 -5.63 13.10
N ALA A 8 -5.44 -4.86 13.44
CA ALA A 8 -6.82 -5.32 13.33
C ALA A 8 -7.24 -5.42 11.86
N ILE A 9 -7.85 -6.54 11.47
CA ILE A 9 -8.31 -6.78 10.10
C ILE A 9 -9.74 -7.31 10.06
N ALA A 10 -10.43 -7.04 8.94
CA ALA A 10 -11.84 -7.39 8.73
C ALA A 10 -12.05 -8.86 8.28
N VAL A 11 -11.01 -9.53 7.80
CA VAL A 11 -11.06 -10.89 7.24
C VAL A 11 -10.17 -11.86 8.03
N PRO A 12 -10.35 -13.18 7.91
CA PRO A 12 -9.46 -14.15 8.52
C PRO A 12 -7.97 -13.94 8.17
N PRO A 13 -7.02 -14.15 9.11
CA PRO A 13 -5.60 -13.88 8.90
C PRO A 13 -4.98 -14.63 7.72
N GLU A 14 -5.41 -15.85 7.44
CA GLU A 14 -4.94 -16.65 6.31
C GLU A 14 -5.30 -16.00 4.96
N GLN A 15 -6.46 -15.36 4.86
CA GLN A 15 -6.88 -14.63 3.66
C GLN A 15 -6.06 -13.35 3.49
N MET A 16 -5.88 -12.60 4.58
CA MET A 16 -5.07 -11.39 4.53
C MET A 16 -3.59 -11.71 4.23
N SER A 17 -3.05 -12.80 4.78
CA SER A 17 -1.70 -13.27 4.48
C SER A 17 -1.54 -13.59 2.99
N ALA A 18 -2.51 -14.24 2.36
CA ALA A 18 -2.50 -14.53 0.94
C ALA A 18 -2.51 -13.26 0.07
N ILE A 19 -3.31 -12.25 0.47
CA ILE A 19 -3.35 -10.94 -0.17
C ILE A 19 -1.98 -10.27 -0.06
N VAL A 20 -1.47 -10.06 1.16
CA VAL A 20 -0.19 -9.37 1.41
C VAL A 20 0.98 -10.03 0.68
N ARG A 21 1.04 -11.38 0.66
CA ARG A 21 2.08 -12.11 -0.05
C ARG A 21 2.03 -11.82 -1.56
N THR A 22 0.84 -11.80 -2.14
CA THR A 22 0.63 -11.62 -3.58
C THR A 22 0.86 -10.18 -4.01
N GLU A 23 0.35 -9.24 -3.21
CA GLU A 23 0.32 -7.81 -3.56
C GLU A 23 1.64 -7.10 -3.29
N SER A 24 2.33 -7.42 -2.19
CA SER A 24 3.51 -6.66 -1.76
C SER A 24 4.70 -7.51 -1.32
N SER A 25 4.55 -8.83 -1.22
CA SER A 25 5.54 -9.70 -0.57
C SER A 25 5.89 -9.22 0.86
N ALA A 26 4.90 -8.66 1.55
CA ALA A 26 5.04 -8.03 2.87
C ALA A 26 6.02 -6.83 2.90
N HIS A 27 6.20 -6.14 1.77
CA HIS A 27 6.96 -4.89 1.71
C HIS A 27 6.06 -3.68 1.97
N PRO A 28 6.17 -3.00 3.14
CA PRO A 28 5.23 -1.94 3.53
C PRO A 28 5.31 -0.70 2.65
N PHE A 29 6.40 -0.53 1.90
CA PHE A 29 6.61 0.60 1.00
C PHE A 29 6.40 0.25 -0.47
N ALA A 30 5.76 -0.88 -0.77
CA ALA A 30 5.49 -1.31 -2.13
C ALA A 30 4.60 -0.30 -2.88
N ILE A 31 4.99 0.02 -4.11
CA ILE A 31 4.23 0.87 -5.02
C ILE A 31 4.08 0.14 -6.35
N GLY A 32 2.83 -0.14 -6.71
CA GLY A 32 2.44 -0.63 -8.03
C GLY A 32 2.00 0.53 -8.93
N VAL A 33 2.39 0.52 -10.20
CA VAL A 33 1.95 1.52 -11.19
C VAL A 33 1.09 0.82 -12.23
N VAL A 34 -0.14 1.29 -12.45
CA VAL A 34 -1.04 0.71 -13.45
C VAL A 34 -0.44 0.91 -14.84
N GLY A 35 -0.24 -0.20 -15.57
CA GLY A 35 0.38 -0.18 -16.90
C GLY A 35 1.89 0.12 -16.90
N GLY A 36 2.56 0.07 -15.75
CA GLY A 36 3.98 0.37 -15.64
C GLY A 36 4.66 -0.32 -14.46
N ARG A 37 5.92 0.05 -14.22
CA ARG A 37 6.67 -0.39 -13.05
C ARG A 37 7.73 0.63 -12.67
N LEU A 38 8.05 0.69 -11.39
CA LEU A 38 9.23 1.40 -10.92
C LEU A 38 10.50 0.65 -11.32
N SER A 39 11.62 1.37 -11.46
CA SER A 39 12.94 0.75 -11.68
C SER A 39 13.41 -0.03 -10.45
N ARG A 40 13.10 0.49 -9.25
CA ARG A 40 13.28 -0.17 -7.95
C ARG A 40 12.15 0.21 -7.01
N GLN A 41 11.81 -0.66 -6.07
CA GLN A 41 10.88 -0.33 -5.00
C GLN A 41 11.54 0.60 -3.97
N PRO A 42 10.78 1.51 -3.33
CA PRO A 42 11.27 2.33 -2.23
C PRO A 42 11.72 1.46 -1.05
N GLN A 43 12.79 1.85 -0.37
CA GLN A 43 13.32 1.14 0.81
C GLN A 43 13.03 1.85 2.13
N SER A 44 12.44 3.05 2.07
CA SER A 44 12.05 3.82 3.25
C SER A 44 10.76 4.60 3.00
N LEU A 45 10.12 5.03 4.08
CA LEU A 45 8.93 5.89 4.02
C LEU A 45 9.20 7.17 3.22
N VAL A 46 10.36 7.79 3.42
CA VAL A 46 10.75 9.02 2.71
C VAL A 46 10.84 8.78 1.21
N GLU A 47 11.48 7.69 0.78
CA GLU A 47 11.54 7.33 -0.63
C GLU A 47 10.14 7.03 -1.20
N ALA A 48 9.29 6.35 -0.43
CA ALA A 48 7.95 5.97 -0.86
C ALA A 48 7.05 7.18 -1.07
N VAL A 49 7.02 8.10 -0.10
CA VAL A 49 6.27 9.36 -0.19
C VAL A 49 6.80 10.23 -1.34
N THR A 50 8.12 10.31 -1.51
CA THR A 50 8.72 11.06 -2.62
C THR A 50 8.33 10.48 -3.97
N THR A 51 8.36 9.15 -4.10
CA THR A 51 7.97 8.44 -5.32
C THR A 51 6.50 8.69 -5.66
N VAL A 52 5.59 8.58 -4.68
CA VAL A 52 4.17 8.86 -4.86
C VAL A 52 3.93 10.30 -5.30
N LYS A 53 4.66 11.28 -4.75
CA LYS A 53 4.56 12.68 -5.20
C LYS A 53 4.93 12.86 -6.67
N LEU A 54 5.97 12.17 -7.14
CA LEU A 54 6.38 12.20 -8.54
C LEU A 54 5.32 11.55 -9.44
N LEU A 55 4.79 10.39 -9.04
CA LEU A 55 3.72 9.69 -9.78
C LEU A 55 2.45 10.55 -9.88
N ARG A 56 2.04 11.18 -8.77
CA ARG A 56 0.90 12.09 -8.73
C ARG A 56 1.09 13.29 -9.65
N LYS A 57 2.28 13.92 -9.63
CA LYS A 57 2.61 15.05 -10.52
C LYS A 57 2.60 14.64 -12.00
N GLY A 58 2.91 13.39 -12.30
CA GLY A 58 2.84 12.83 -13.65
C GLY A 58 1.49 12.25 -14.05
N ASN A 59 0.43 12.43 -13.24
CA ASN A 59 -0.91 11.88 -13.46
C ASN A 59 -0.94 10.34 -13.63
N PHE A 60 -0.01 9.62 -13.01
CA PHE A 60 -0.01 8.16 -13.03
C PHE A 60 -1.08 7.58 -12.11
N ASN A 61 -1.61 6.42 -12.47
CA ASN A 61 -2.43 5.58 -11.60
C ASN A 61 -1.56 4.57 -10.86
N TYR A 62 -1.64 4.54 -9.52
CA TYR A 62 -0.77 3.73 -8.68
C TYR A 62 -1.48 3.19 -7.44
N SER A 63 -0.91 2.14 -6.87
CA SER A 63 -1.30 1.46 -5.64
C SER A 63 -0.17 1.51 -4.61
N VAL A 64 -0.49 1.44 -3.31
CA VAL A 64 0.49 1.58 -2.23
C VAL A 64 0.32 0.57 -1.10
N GLY A 65 1.44 0.22 -0.48
CA GLY A 65 1.49 -0.48 0.80
C GLY A 65 1.24 -1.98 0.73
N MET A 66 1.04 -2.58 1.91
CA MET A 66 0.91 -4.01 2.12
C MET A 66 -0.19 -4.67 1.29
N ALA A 67 -1.34 -4.02 1.18
CA ALA A 67 -2.52 -4.49 0.45
C ALA A 67 -2.66 -3.85 -0.94
N GLN A 68 -1.68 -3.05 -1.39
CA GLN A 68 -1.70 -2.38 -2.70
C GLN A 68 -3.00 -1.60 -2.97
N VAL A 69 -3.47 -0.82 -1.98
CA VAL A 69 -4.66 0.01 -2.14
C VAL A 69 -4.41 1.05 -3.23
N ASN A 70 -5.30 1.11 -4.23
CA ASN A 70 -5.18 2.05 -5.34
C ASN A 70 -5.53 3.48 -4.94
N GLN A 71 -4.83 4.48 -5.49
CA GLN A 71 -5.03 5.90 -5.18
C GLN A 71 -6.47 6.37 -5.40
N VAL A 72 -7.23 5.76 -6.33
CA VAL A 72 -8.63 6.15 -6.59
C VAL A 72 -9.55 5.76 -5.43
N ASN A 73 -9.14 4.82 -4.59
CA ASN A 73 -9.90 4.32 -3.44
C ASN A 73 -9.44 4.91 -2.10
N PHE A 74 -8.43 5.79 -2.08
CA PHE A 74 -7.89 6.34 -0.83
C PHE A 74 -8.96 7.00 0.05
N SER A 75 -9.90 7.74 -0.55
CA SER A 75 -10.99 8.36 0.21
C SER A 75 -11.92 7.33 0.87
N ALA A 76 -12.15 6.17 0.24
CA ALA A 76 -13.01 5.14 0.80
C ALA A 76 -12.37 4.46 2.02
N TYR A 77 -11.05 4.34 2.02
CA TYR A 77 -10.26 3.73 3.09
C TYR A 77 -9.57 4.74 4.02
N GLN A 78 -9.92 6.03 3.91
CA GLN A 78 -9.34 7.11 4.73
C GLN A 78 -7.79 7.15 4.67
N LEU A 79 -7.24 6.77 3.51
CA LEU A 79 -5.81 6.85 3.25
C LEU A 79 -5.44 8.24 2.75
N HIS A 80 -4.30 8.72 3.22
CA HIS A 80 -3.74 10.02 2.88
C HIS A 80 -2.22 9.97 3.03
N GLU A 81 -1.53 11.03 2.63
CA GLU A 81 -0.06 11.04 2.58
C GLU A 81 0.62 10.68 3.92
N GLY A 82 -0.04 10.99 5.05
CA GLY A 82 0.47 10.70 6.39
C GLY A 82 0.33 9.25 6.85
N ASN A 83 -0.55 8.44 6.25
CA ASN A 83 -0.83 7.07 6.73
C ASN A 83 -0.86 5.99 5.63
N MET A 84 -0.75 6.33 4.35
CA MET A 84 -0.97 5.36 3.27
C MET A 84 0.04 4.21 3.22
N PHE A 85 1.18 4.36 3.90
CA PHE A 85 2.23 3.34 4.08
C PHE A 85 2.32 2.81 5.52
N ASP A 86 1.44 3.24 6.43
CA ASP A 86 1.32 2.58 7.72
C ASP A 86 0.67 1.20 7.50
N PRO A 87 1.27 0.10 8.01
CA PRO A 87 0.76 -1.24 7.75
C PRO A 87 -0.69 -1.43 8.24
N CYS A 88 -1.06 -0.86 9.39
CA CYS A 88 -2.38 -1.13 9.97
C CYS A 88 -3.48 -0.37 9.26
N THR A 89 -3.28 0.89 8.90
CA THR A 89 -4.25 1.63 8.09
C THR A 89 -4.36 1.05 6.67
N ASN A 90 -3.29 0.48 6.13
CA ASN A 90 -3.31 -0.12 4.79
C ASN A 90 -3.96 -1.51 4.75
N LEU A 91 -4.03 -2.22 5.89
CA LEU A 91 -4.63 -3.55 6.02
C LEU A 91 -6.08 -3.55 6.54
N HIS A 92 -6.59 -2.40 6.96
CA HIS A 92 -7.94 -2.24 7.51
C HIS A 92 -9.00 -2.16 6.39
#